data_AF-A0A966DN02-F1
#
_entry.id   AF-A0A966DN02-F1
#
_cell.length_a   1.000
_cell.length_b   1.000
_cell.length_c   1.000
_cell.angle_alpha   90.00
_cell.angle_beta   90.00
_cell.angle_gamma   90.00
#
_symmetry.space_group_name_H-M   'P 1'
#
loop_
_entity.id
_entity.type
_entity.pdbx_description
1 polymer ?
#
loop_
_entity_poly.entity_id
_entity_poly.type
_entity_poly.pdbx_seq_one_letter_code
_entity_poly.pdbx_strand_id
1 'polypeptide(L)' 'MKAPFPIPYCLNVHPAADWRETKRALHGHALAVKKLVAPDRPFPLSLHLGFKTAAELAA' A
#
# COMPACT_ATOMS: atom_id res chain seq x y z
N MET A 1 -10.88 26.52 6.92
CA MET A 1 -9.88 25.94 6.01
C MET A 1 -10.32 24.53 5.66
N LYS A 2 -10.34 24.14 4.38
CA LYS A 2 -10.73 22.77 3.98
C LYS A 2 -9.66 21.80 4.51
N ALA A 3 -10.07 20.67 5.07
CA ALA A 3 -9.11 19.65 5.49
C ALA A 3 -8.19 19.28 4.31
N PRO A 4 -6.88 19.17 4.50
CA PRO A 4 -5.96 18.83 3.41
C PRO A 4 -6.36 17.48 2.80
N PHE A 5 -6.36 17.40 1.48
CA PHE A 5 -6.64 16.14 0.77
C PHE A 5 -5.64 15.07 1.24
N PRO A 6 -6.10 13.82 1.48
CA PRO A 6 -5.20 12.73 1.86
C PRO A 6 -4.10 12.52 0.82
N ILE A 7 -2.89 12.19 1.29
CA ILE A 7 -1.78 11.81 0.40
C ILE A 7 -1.92 10.30 0.12
N PRO A 8 -2.22 9.88 -1.12
CA PRO A 8 -2.29 8.47 -1.45
C PRO A 8 -0.89 7.88 -1.63
N TYR A 9 -0.78 6.57 -1.42
CA TYR A 9 0.43 5.81 -1.71
C TYR A 9 0.14 4.64 -2.64
N CYS A 10 0.77 4.68 -3.81
CA CYS A 10 0.65 3.64 -4.82
C CYS A 10 1.72 2.56 -4.59
N LEU A 11 1.30 1.30 -4.47
CA LEU A 11 2.21 0.18 -4.29
C LEU A 11 2.88 -0.27 -5.59
N ASN A 12 2.63 0.37 -6.74
CA ASN A 12 3.27 0.05 -8.02
C ASN A 12 4.80 0.17 -8.01
N VAL A 13 5.38 0.86 -7.03
CA VAL A 13 6.84 0.93 -6.82
C VAL A 13 7.42 -0.37 -6.25
N HIS A 14 6.58 -1.27 -5.74
CA HIS A 14 6.99 -2.53 -5.11
C HIS A 14 6.66 -3.75 -5.98
N PRO A 15 7.46 -4.82 -5.90
CA PRO A 15 7.10 -6.11 -6.47
C PRO A 15 5.77 -6.64 -5.91
N ALA A 16 4.99 -7.26 -6.78
CA ALA A 16 3.74 -7.94 -6.42
C ALA A 16 3.56 -9.22 -7.25
N ALA A 17 4.63 -9.99 -7.44
CA ALA A 17 4.57 -11.24 -8.18
C ALA A 17 3.90 -12.37 -7.37
N ASP A 18 3.98 -12.30 -6.03
CA ASP A 18 3.25 -13.17 -5.11
C ASP A 18 2.70 -12.39 -3.90
N TRP A 19 1.77 -13.00 -3.16
CA TRP A 19 1.12 -12.40 -2.00
C TRP A 19 2.08 -12.08 -0.86
N ARG A 20 3.17 -12.84 -0.74
CA ARG A 20 4.19 -12.57 0.26
C ARG A 20 4.94 -11.27 -0.06
N GLU A 21 5.16 -10.91 -1.33
CA GLU A 21 5.75 -9.62 -1.70
C GLU A 21 4.83 -8.44 -1.39
N THR A 22 3.56 -8.55 -1.76
CA THR A 22 2.56 -7.52 -1.45
C THR A 22 2.45 -7.29 0.06
N LYS A 23 2.46 -8.36 0.87
CA LYS A 23 2.48 -8.24 2.33
C LYS A 23 3.75 -7.54 2.86
N ARG A 24 4.93 -7.79 2.27
CA ARG A 24 6.16 -7.06 2.63
C ARG A 24 6.03 -5.57 2.34
N ALA A 25 5.47 -5.21 1.18
CA ALA A 25 5.25 -3.81 0.80
C ALA A 25 4.25 -3.11 1.74
N LEU A 26 3.16 -3.79 2.11
CA LEU A 26 2.15 -3.27 3.03
C LEU A 26 2.69 -3.09 4.45
N HIS A 27 3.29 -4.13 5.04
CA HIS A 27 3.70 -4.13 6.44
C HIS A 27 5.06 -3.46 6.69
N GLY A 28 5.85 -3.28 5.63
CA GLY A 28 7.12 -2.54 5.68
C GLY A 28 6.94 -1.12 5.15
N HIS A 29 7.01 -0.99 3.83
CA HIS A 29 7.14 0.31 3.17
C HIS A 29 5.93 1.22 3.37
N ALA A 30 4.70 0.72 3.22
CA ALA A 30 3.51 1.56 3.35
C ALA A 30 3.34 2.11 4.78
N LEU A 31 3.60 1.31 5.82
CA LEU A 31 3.56 1.77 7.21
C LEU A 31 4.69 2.77 7.52
N ALA A 32 5.89 2.53 7.01
CA ALA A 32 7.02 3.46 7.19
C ALA A 32 6.71 4.83 6.55
N VAL A 33 6.20 4.85 5.32
CA VAL A 33 5.82 6.09 4.64
C VAL A 33 4.64 6.77 5.35
N LYS A 34 3.62 6.02 5.79
CA LYS A 34 2.52 6.57 6.59
C LYS A 34 3.04 7.30 7.81
N LYS A 35 3.96 6.69 8.57
CA LYS A 35 4.53 7.30 9.78
C LYS A 35 5.21 8.64 9.48
N LEU A 36 5.84 8.78 8.31
CA LEU A 36 6.55 9.99 7.91
C LEU A 36 5.60 11.10 7.44
N VAL A 37 4.58 10.77 6.65
CA VAL A 37 3.76 11.78 5.96
C VAL A 37 2.33 11.90 6.49
N ALA A 38 1.84 10.90 7.21
CA ALA A 38 0.44 10.79 7.62
C ALA A 38 0.25 10.00 8.94
N PRO A 39 0.96 10.34 10.04
CA PRO A 39 0.92 9.55 11.27
C PRO A 39 -0.49 9.43 11.85
N ASP A 40 -1.20 10.55 11.95
CA ASP A 40 -2.51 10.66 12.62
C ASP A 40 -3.66 10.94 11.63
N ARG A 41 -3.44 10.64 10.35
CA ARG A 41 -4.44 10.88 9.30
C ARG A 41 -4.64 9.67 8.39
N PRO A 42 -5.79 9.57 7.68
CA PRO A 42 -6.00 8.56 6.66
C PRO A 42 -4.88 8.57 5.63
N PHE A 43 -4.45 7.37 5.24
CA PHE A 43 -3.38 7.16 4.29
C PHE A 43 -3.86 6.15 3.23
N PRO A 44 -4.55 6.63 2.18
CA PRO A 44 -5.13 5.76 1.17
C PRO A 44 -4.04 4.97 0.44
N LEU A 45 -4.31 3.68 0.22
CA LEU A 45 -3.40 2.80 -0.50
C LEU A 45 -4.01 2.38 -1.84
N SER A 46 -3.22 2.40 -2.90
CA SER A 46 -3.56 1.77 -4.17
C SER A 46 -2.73 0.51 -4.32
N LEU A 47 -3.39 -0.66 -4.23
CA LEU A 47 -2.73 -1.96 -4.31
C LEU A 47 -2.21 -2.24 -5.72
N HIS A 48 -1.03 -2.84 -5.78
CA HIS A 48 -0.47 -3.45 -6.98
C HIS A 48 -0.55 -4.98 -6.81
N LEU A 49 -1.29 -5.66 -7.68
CA LEU A 49 -1.49 -7.11 -7.62
C LEU A 49 -1.19 -7.70 -9.00
N GLY A 50 -0.15 -8.52 -9.11
CA GLY A 50 0.06 -9.38 -10.26
C GLY A 50 -0.97 -10.52 -10.32
N PHE A 51 -1.02 -11.25 -11.44
CA PHE A 51 -1.98 -12.34 -11.64
C PHE A 51 -1.94 -13.38 -10.52
N LYS A 52 -0.75 -13.94 -10.22
CA LYS A 52 -0.57 -14.94 -9.16
C LYS A 52 -1.01 -14.40 -7.80
N THR A 53 -0.57 -13.20 -7.45
CA THR A 53 -0.97 -12.50 -6.22
C THR A 53 -2.48 -12.34 -6.09
N ALA A 54 -3.15 -11.94 -7.18
CA ALA A 54 -4.60 -11.79 -7.20
C ALA A 54 -5.32 -13.14 -7.01
N ALA A 55 -4.82 -14.21 -7.63
CA ALA A 55 -5.34 -15.56 -7.44
C ALA A 55 -5.14 -16.07 -6.00
N GLU A 56 -3.97 -15.82 -5.40
CA GLU A 56 -3.68 -16.18 -4.00
C GLU A 56 -4.55 -15.41 -3.00
N LEU A 57 -4.94 -14.18 -3.31
CA LEU A 57 -5.82 -13.36 -2.46
C LEU A 57 -7.30 -13.80 -2.54
N ALA A 58 -7.73 -14.34 -3.67
CA ALA A 58 -9.11 -14.73 -3.92
C ALA A 58 -9.47 -16.13 -3.38
N ALA A 59 -8.46 -16.91 -2.96
CA ALA A 59 -8.60 -18.24 -2.37
C ALA A 59 -8.82 -18.18 -0.85
#